data_AF-A0A1H5B6S3-F1
#
_entry.id   AF-A0A1H5B6S3-F1
#
_cell.length_a   1.000
_cell.length_b   1.000
_cell.length_c   1.000
_cell.angle_alpha   90.00
_cell.angle_beta   90.00
_cell.angle_gamma   90.00
#
_symmetry.space_group_name_H-M   'P 1'
#
loop_
_entity.id
_entity.type
_entity.pdbx_description
1 polymer ?
#
loop_
_entity_poly.entity_id
_entity_poly.type
_entity_poly.pdbx_seq_one_letter_code
_entity_poly.pdbx_strand_id
1 'polypeptide(L)'
;MSPVEPFLVHIRCDTDGYTHAVTEDEFAAGRHEGRFRAVCGHVVLAAPMIEEPGRFDPVCRDMLRAGAAQPAEVPQQERRRLRWRSRR
;
A
#
# COMPACT_ATOMS: atom_id res chain seq x y z
N MET A 1 12.38 -14.78 -7.56
CA MET A 1 11.11 -14.05 -7.73
C MET A 1 11.35 -12.66 -7.18
N SER A 2 11.20 -11.62 -8.01
CA SER A 2 11.29 -10.24 -7.52
C SER A 2 10.22 -10.02 -6.43
N PRO A 3 10.49 -9.24 -5.37
CA PRO A 3 9.43 -8.87 -4.43
C PRO A 3 8.37 -8.09 -5.20
N VAL A 4 7.15 -8.63 -5.26
CA VAL A 4 6.00 -7.93 -5.81
C VAL A 4 5.60 -6.92 -4.74
N GLU A 5 5.55 -5.63 -5.09
CA GLU A 5 4.98 -4.65 -4.16
C GLU A 5 3.55 -5.07 -3.85
N PRO A 6 3.16 -5.12 -2.56
CA PRO A 6 1.82 -5.53 -2.19
C PRO A 6 0.81 -4.54 -2.77
N PHE A 7 -0.20 -5.04 -3.47
CA PHE A 7 -1.32 -4.21 -3.89
C PHE A 7 -2.13 -3.81 -2.65
N LEU A 8 -2.52 -2.54 -2.58
CA LEU A 8 -3.21 -1.96 -1.43
C LEU A 8 -4.58 -1.47 -1.85
N VAL A 9 -5.56 -1.80 -1.03
CA VAL A 9 -6.92 -1.26 -1.11
C VAL A 9 -7.05 -0.13 -0.10
N HIS A 10 -7.50 1.04 -0.54
CA HIS A 10 -7.72 2.20 0.32
C HIS A 10 -9.20 2.30 0.68
N ILE A 11 -9.51 2.28 1.98
CA ILE A 11 -10.89 2.24 2.48
C ILE A 11 -11.06 3.35 3.51
N ARG A 12 -12.09 4.20 3.31
CA ARG A 12 -12.51 5.17 4.32
C ARG A 12 -13.21 4.45 5.47
N CYS A 13 -12.77 4.70 6.69
CA CYS A 13 -13.42 4.22 7.90
C CYS A 13 -14.57 5.13 8.28
N ASP A 14 -15.74 4.56 8.51
CA ASP A 14 -16.94 5.28 8.97
C ASP A 14 -16.78 5.83 10.39
N THR A 15 -15.96 5.17 11.21
CA THR A 15 -15.78 5.50 12.63
C THR A 15 -14.86 6.70 12.85
N ASP A 16 -13.75 6.78 12.13
CA ASP A 16 -12.73 7.83 12.34
C ASP A 16 -12.61 8.83 11.18
N GLY A 17 -13.28 8.56 10.05
CA GLY A 17 -13.26 9.41 8.86
C GLY A 17 -11.95 9.42 8.08
N TYR A 18 -10.94 8.63 8.47
CA TYR A 18 -9.68 8.48 7.75
C TYR A 18 -9.78 7.39 6.69
N THR A 19 -8.96 7.54 5.65
CA THR A 19 -8.71 6.49 4.67
C THR A 19 -7.51 5.67 5.11
N HIS A 20 -7.72 4.37 5.27
CA HIS A 20 -6.71 3.40 5.69
C HIS A 20 -6.29 2.49 4.53
N ALA A 21 -5.05 2.02 4.57
CA ALA A 21 -4.55 1.03 3.62
C ALA A 21 -4.75 -0.39 4.15
N VAL A 22 -5.29 -1.26 3.32
CA VAL A 22 -5.59 -2.67 3.59
C VAL A 22 -4.88 -3.51 2.53
N THR A 23 -4.26 -4.62 2.92
CA THR A 23 -3.64 -5.56 1.97
C THR A 23 -4.72 -6.35 1.22
N GLU A 24 -4.39 -6.91 0.06
CA GLU A 24 -5.35 -7.77 -0.66
C GLU A 24 -5.86 -8.95 0.17
N ASP A 25 -5.00 -9.60 0.95
CA ASP A 25 -5.39 -10.71 1.82
C ASP A 25 -6.42 -10.28 2.89
N GLU A 26 -6.16 -9.16 3.57
CA GLU A 26 -7.07 -8.63 4.59
C GLU A 26 -8.37 -8.11 3.96
N PHE A 27 -8.31 -7.56 2.75
CA PHE A 27 -9.49 -7.18 1.99
C PHE A 27 -10.35 -8.40 1.63
N ALA A 28 -9.73 -9.46 1.12
CA ALA A 28 -10.40 -10.69 0.74
C ALA A 28 -11.03 -11.40 1.95
N ALA A 29 -10.34 -11.41 3.10
CA ALA A 29 -10.84 -11.97 4.34
C ALA A 29 -12.04 -11.18 4.90
N GLY A 30 -11.94 -9.84 4.90
CA GLY A 30 -12.93 -8.96 5.50
C GLY A 30 -14.22 -8.72 4.70
N ARG A 31 -14.22 -9.07 3.40
CA ARG A 31 -15.29 -8.69 2.46
C ARG A 31 -16.70 -9.16 2.85
N HIS A 32 -16.81 -10.29 3.55
CA HIS A 32 -18.10 -10.85 3.93
C HIS A 32 -18.70 -10.18 5.18
N GLU A 33 -17.84 -9.65 6.05
CA GLU A 33 -18.23 -9.00 7.30
C GLU A 33 -18.27 -7.47 7.19
N GLY A 34 -17.70 -6.90 6.11
CA GLY A 34 -17.58 -5.45 5.91
C GLY A 34 -16.58 -4.79 6.87
N ARG A 35 -15.67 -5.59 7.44
CA ARG A 35 -14.65 -5.16 8.40
C ARG A 35 -13.27 -5.55 7.88
N PHE A 36 -12.35 -4.61 7.84
CA PHE A 36 -11.05 -4.81 7.21
C PHE A 36 -9.94 -4.41 8.15
N ARG A 37 -8.92 -5.26 8.31
CA ARG A 37 -7.77 -4.89 9.13
C ARG A 37 -6.77 -4.10 8.30
N ALA A 38 -6.58 -2.84 8.65
CA ALA A 38 -5.60 -1.98 8.02
C ALA A 38 -4.16 -2.33 8.42
N VAL A 39 -3.20 -1.87 7.63
CA VAL A 39 -1.76 -2.03 7.92
C VAL A 39 -1.35 -1.39 9.24
N CYS A 40 -2.03 -0.33 9.69
CA CYS A 40 -1.83 0.28 10.99
C CYS A 40 -2.43 -0.54 12.16
N GLY A 41 -3.14 -1.64 11.87
CA GLY A 41 -3.85 -2.49 12.83
C GLY A 41 -5.28 -2.06 13.14
N HIS A 42 -5.73 -0.92 12.61
CA HIS A 42 -7.11 -0.44 12.79
C HIS A 42 -8.11 -1.36 12.08
N VAL A 43 -9.25 -1.65 12.72
CA VAL A 43 -10.37 -2.37 12.09
C VAL A 43 -11.28 -1.35 11.41
N VAL A 44 -11.15 -1.27 10.09
CA VAL A 44 -11.90 -0.35 9.23
C VAL A 44 -13.31 -0.87 9.03
N LEU A 45 -14.29 -0.08 9.44
CA LEU A 45 -15.68 -0.23 9.02
C LEU A 45 -15.86 0.58 7.74
N ALA A 46 -16.12 -0.06 6.60
CA ALA A 46 -16.18 0.65 5.33
C ALA A 46 -17.33 1.66 5.31
N ALA A 47 -16.97 2.93 5.08
CA ALA A 47 -17.95 3.98 4.87
C ALA A 47 -18.70 3.80 3.53
N PRO A 48 -19.91 4.38 3.40
CA PRO A 48 -20.63 4.40 2.13
C PRO A 48 -19.81 5.05 1.01
N MET A 49 -19.90 4.52 -0.21
CA MET A 49 -19.17 5.05 -1.38
C MET A 49 -19.62 6.45 -1.83
N ILE A 50 -20.73 6.96 -1.29
CA ILE A 50 -21.20 8.33 -1.56
C ILE A 50 -20.42 9.38 -0.75
N GLU A 51 -19.77 8.96 0.33
CA GLU A 51 -18.96 9.83 1.16
C GLU A 51 -17.65 10.19 0.45
N GLU A 52 -17.20 11.42 0.63
CA GLU A 52 -15.89 11.83 0.13
C GLU A 52 -14.77 10.98 0.75
N PRO A 53 -13.71 10.64 0.00
CA PRO A 53 -12.56 9.95 0.55
C PRO A 53 -11.99 10.70 1.76
N GLY A 54 -11.78 9.96 2.86
CA GLY A 54 -11.16 10.49 4.06
C GLY A 54 -9.71 10.91 3.82
N ARG A 55 -9.17 11.77 4.69
CA ARG A 55 -7.72 12.04 4.70
C ARG A 55 -6.98 10.72 4.95
N PHE A 56 -5.85 10.53 4.28
CA PHE A 56 -5.09 9.29 4.46
C PHE A 56 -4.44 9.24 5.85
N ASP A 57 -4.66 8.14 6.56
CA ASP A 57 -4.18 7.92 7.93
C ASP A 57 -2.66 8.06 8.02
N PRO A 58 -2.14 8.88 8.97
CA PRO A 58 -0.71 9.11 9.11
C PRO A 58 0.06 7.85 9.53
N VAL A 59 -0.54 6.96 10.32
CA VAL A 59 0.14 5.73 10.78
C VAL A 59 0.31 4.74 9.61
N CYS A 60 -0.73 4.57 8.79
CA CYS A 60 -0.64 3.82 7.54
C CYS A 60 0.47 4.36 6.64
N ARG A 61 0.57 5.70 6.52
CA ARG A 61 1.60 6.34 5.69
C ARG A 61 3.01 6.02 6.17
N ASP A 62 3.24 6.08 7.47
CA ASP A 62 4.54 5.82 8.07
C ASP A 62 4.93 4.34 7.93
N MET A 63 3.99 3.42 8.12
CA MET A 63 4.24 1.99 7.91
C MET A 63 4.57 1.65 6.47
N LEU A 64 3.85 2.23 5.50
CA LEU A 64 4.13 2.03 4.09
C LEU A 64 5.49 2.62 3.68
N ARG A 65 5.86 3.78 4.23
CA ARG A 65 7.19 4.37 4.00
C ARG A 65 8.30 3.52 4.61
N ALA A 66 8.10 2.95 5.79
CA ALA A 66 9.06 2.04 6.43
C ALA A 66 9.24 0.75 5.61
N GLY A 67 8.16 0.22 5.03
CA GLY A 67 8.21 -0.94 4.13
C GLY A 67 8.93 -0.66 2.81
N ALA A 68 8.74 0.54 2.24
CA ALA A 68 9.40 0.99 1.00
C ALA A 68 10.89 1.37 1.17
N ALA A 69 11.38 1.50 2.41
CA ALA A 69 12.76 1.88 2.69
C ALA A 69 13.78 0.74 2.45
N GLN A 70 13.34 -0.43 1.96
CA GLN A 70 14.25 -1.38 1.34
C GLN A 70 14.51 -0.88 -0.09
N PRO A 71 15.68 -0.28 -0.38
CA PRO A 71 15.98 0.09 -1.75
C PRO A 71 15.90 -1.18 -2.58
N ALA A 72 14.97 -1.24 -3.54
CA ALA A 72 15.00 -2.23 -4.58
C ALA A 72 16.41 -2.16 -5.18
N GLU A 73 17.25 -3.16 -4.88
CA GLU A 73 18.60 -3.25 -5.42
C GLU A 73 18.43 -3.34 -6.94
N VAL A 74 18.54 -2.20 -7.62
CA VAL A 74 18.58 -2.14 -9.07
C VAL A 74 19.77 -3.03 -9.46
N PRO A 75 19.57 -4.17 -10.15
CA PRO A 75 20.66 -5.07 -10.44
C PRO A 75 21.73 -4.30 -11.21
N GLN A 76 22.96 -4.23 -10.68
CA GLN A 76 24.10 -3.49 -11.26
C GLN A 76 24.36 -3.82 -12.75
N GLN A 77 23.80 -4.93 -13.26
CA GLN A 77 23.85 -5.30 -14.67
C GLN A 77 23.31 -4.23 -15.62
N GLU A 78 22.30 -3.43 -15.23
CA GLU A 78 21.73 -2.41 -16.10
C GLU A 78 22.67 -1.20 -16.30
N ARG A 79 23.41 -0.83 -15.25
CA ARG A 79 24.44 0.23 -15.32
C ARG A 79 25.60 -0.13 -16.26
N ARG A 80 25.92 -1.43 -16.39
CA ARG A 80 27.01 -1.89 -17.26
C ARG A 80 26.63 -1.80 -18.74
N ARG A 81 25.35 -2.01 -19.09
CA ARG A 81 24.85 -1.90 -20.47
C ARG A 81 24.74 -0.45 -20.95
N LEU A 82 24.32 0.47 -20.08
CA LEU A 82 24.22 1.90 -20.40
C LEU A 82 25.58 2.52 -20.74
N ARG A 83 26.64 2.16 -20.02
CA ARG A 83 28.02 2.63 -20.32
C ARG A 83 28.58 2.11 -21.64
N TRP A 84 28.12 0.96 -22.13
CA TRP A 84 28.55 0.40 -23.42
C TRP A 84 27.82 1.04 -24.60
N ARG A 85 26.57 1.47 -24.41
CA ARG A 85 25.77 2.12 -25.45
C ARG A 85 26.13 3.59 -25.68
N SER A 86 26.64 4.30 -24.66
CA SER A 86 27.06 5.71 -24.79
C SER A 86 28.43 5.90 -25.45
N ARG A 87 29.06 4.84 -25.98
CA ARG A 87 30.36 4.86 -26.64
C ARG A 87 30.31 4.44 -28.13
N ARG A 88 29.13 4.40 -28.74
CA ARG A 88 28.96 4.27 -30.20
C ARG A 88 28.34 5.54 -30.76
#